data_AF-A0A3D1M9Z8-F1
#
_entry.id   AF-A0A3D1M9Z8-F1
#
_cell.length_a   1.000
_cell.length_b   1.000
_cell.length_c   1.000
_cell.angle_alpha   90.00
_cell.angle_beta   90.00
_cell.angle_gamma   90.00
#
_symmetry.space_group_name_H-M   'P 1'
#
loop_
_entity.id
_entity.type
_entity.pdbx_description
1 polymer ?
#
loop_
_entity_poly.entity_id
_entity_poly.type
_entity_poly.pdbx_seq_one_letter_code
_entity_poly.pdbx_strand_id
1 'polypeptide(L)'
;KPTLLGGFEACEEWIHLAKPLSIDYWPTSALESNLGLHAIAQWAGYLNLSIPQGLGTGGMYVDNIATPLVIQGEDLWLRDTLSWDSQQFDSIYASPSL
;
A
#
# COMPACT_ATOMS: atom_id res chain seq x y z
N LYS A 1 -6.97 4.38 -5.92
CA LYS A 1 -5.94 5.10 -5.13
C LYS A 1 -6.50 5.47 -3.76
N PRO A 2 -6.31 4.64 -2.72
CA PRO A 2 -7.01 4.81 -1.44
C PRO A 2 -6.80 6.16 -0.76
N THR A 3 -5.56 6.66 -0.72
CA THR A 3 -5.20 7.94 -0.10
C THR A 3 -5.88 9.15 -0.74
N LEU A 4 -6.19 9.09 -2.04
CA LEU A 4 -6.90 10.17 -2.74
C LEU A 4 -8.43 10.06 -2.62
N LEU A 5 -8.95 8.86 -2.38
CA LEU A 5 -10.39 8.60 -2.29
C LEU A 5 -10.94 8.73 -0.86
N GLY A 6 -10.08 8.84 0.15
CA GLY A 6 -10.48 8.93 1.55
C GLY A 6 -10.37 7.61 2.33
N GLY A 7 -9.62 6.63 1.82
CA GLY A 7 -9.36 5.36 2.49
C GLY A 7 -9.96 4.14 1.78
N PHE A 8 -9.84 2.97 2.43
CA PHE A 8 -10.28 1.70 1.85
C PHE A 8 -11.81 1.59 1.79
N GLU A 9 -12.54 2.07 2.81
CA GLU A 9 -14.01 2.05 2.83
C GLU A 9 -14.59 2.80 1.63
N ALA A 10 -14.11 4.03 1.36
CA ALA A 10 -14.50 4.79 0.19
C ALA A 10 -14.15 4.06 -1.13
N CYS A 11 -13.03 3.34 -1.18
CA CYS A 11 -12.69 2.52 -2.35
C CYS A 11 -13.65 1.34 -2.52
N GLU A 12 -14.07 0.70 -1.43
CA GLU A 12 -15.03 -0.41 -1.45
C GLU A 12 -16.41 0.04 -1.89
N GLU A 13 -16.85 1.25 -1.53
CA GLU A 13 -18.07 1.86 -2.07
C GLU A 13 -18.00 1.99 -3.60
N TRP A 14 -16.88 2.50 -4.14
CA TRP A 14 -16.67 2.57 -5.59
C TRP A 14 -16.66 1.18 -6.25
N ILE A 15 -16.03 0.19 -5.63
CA ILE A 15 -16.02 -1.19 -6.12
C ILE A 15 -17.44 -1.77 -6.10
N HIS A 16 -18.22 -1.52 -5.05
CA HIS A 16 -19.60 -1.97 -4.92
C HIS A 16 -20.49 -1.41 -6.03
N LEU A 17 -20.29 -0.14 -6.42
CA LEU A 17 -21.00 0.49 -7.53
C LEU A 17 -20.54 -0.03 -8.90
N ALA A 18 -19.25 -0.35 -9.06
CA ALA A 18 -18.69 -0.82 -10.33
C ALA A 18 -19.13 -2.25 -10.70
N LYS A 19 -19.21 -3.14 -9.71
CA LYS A 19 -19.57 -4.58 -9.90
C LYS A 19 -20.86 -4.82 -10.70
N PRO A 20 -22.04 -4.27 -10.34
CA PRO A 20 -23.27 -4.52 -11.09
C PRO A 20 -23.26 -3.92 -12.50
N LEU A 21 -22.37 -2.95 -12.76
CA LEU A 21 -22.18 -2.32 -14.06
C LEU A 21 -21.15 -3.05 -14.94
N SER A 22 -20.55 -4.14 -14.44
CA SER A 22 -19.46 -4.85 -15.11
C SER A 22 -18.28 -3.94 -15.46
N ILE A 23 -17.97 -2.99 -14.57
CA ILE A 23 -16.82 -2.09 -14.72
C ILE A 23 -15.64 -2.71 -13.96
N ASP A 24 -14.55 -2.96 -14.68
CA ASP A 24 -13.31 -3.45 -14.10
C ASP A 24 -12.64 -2.38 -13.22
N TYR A 25 -11.91 -2.83 -12.20
CA TYR A 25 -11.19 -1.97 -11.27
C TYR A 25 -9.91 -2.64 -10.82
N TRP A 26 -8.94 -1.83 -10.42
CA TRP A 26 -7.71 -2.30 -9.79
C TRP A 26 -7.12 -1.19 -8.91
N PRO A 27 -6.63 -1.49 -7.71
CA PRO A 27 -5.89 -0.54 -6.90
C PRO A 27 -4.54 -0.12 -7.48
N THR A 28 -4.16 1.11 -7.15
CA THR A 28 -2.81 1.62 -7.33
C THR A 28 -2.42 2.45 -6.10
N SER A 29 -1.12 2.53 -5.84
CA SER A 29 -0.54 3.50 -4.90
C SER A 29 -0.59 4.92 -5.47
N ALA A 30 -0.22 5.89 -4.64
CA ALA A 30 -0.17 7.31 -4.95
C ALA A 30 0.99 8.00 -4.20
N LEU A 31 2.20 7.41 -4.26
CA LEU A 31 3.41 7.96 -3.64
C LEU A 31 3.35 7.99 -2.10
N GLU A 32 2.77 6.96 -1.49
CA GLU A 32 2.84 6.77 -0.05
C GLU A 32 4.25 6.34 0.41
N SER A 33 4.56 6.59 1.68
CA SER A 33 5.67 5.90 2.35
C SER A 33 5.43 4.38 2.38
N ASN A 34 6.45 3.63 2.76
CA ASN A 34 6.36 2.18 2.87
C ASN A 34 5.27 1.70 3.83
N LEU A 35 4.90 2.51 4.84
CA LEU A 35 3.79 2.21 5.74
C LEU A 35 2.44 2.23 4.99
N GLY A 36 2.18 3.30 4.24
CA GLY A 36 0.96 3.42 3.45
C GLY A 36 0.90 2.39 2.32
N LEU A 37 2.02 2.18 1.62
CA LEU A 37 2.10 1.15 0.58
C LEU A 37 1.84 -0.26 1.15
N HIS A 38 2.39 -0.57 2.32
CA HIS A 38 2.14 -1.83 3.01
C HIS A 38 0.66 -2.07 3.27
N ALA A 39 -0.05 -1.06 3.77
CA ALA A 39 -1.50 -1.15 3.97
C ALA A 39 -2.25 -1.38 2.65
N ILE A 40 -1.92 -0.62 1.60
CA ILE A 40 -2.57 -0.75 0.29
C ILE A 40 -2.29 -2.12 -0.34
N ALA A 41 -1.08 -2.67 -0.19
CA ALA A 41 -0.70 -3.96 -0.73
C ALA A 41 -1.47 -5.12 -0.08
N GLN A 42 -1.64 -5.09 1.24
CA GLN A 42 -2.46 -6.08 1.95
C GLN A 42 -3.92 -6.03 1.50
N TRP A 43 -4.49 -4.82 1.42
CA TRP A 43 -5.86 -4.64 0.93
C TRP A 43 -6.01 -5.10 -0.52
N ALA A 44 -5.06 -4.77 -1.40
CA ALA A 44 -5.07 -5.25 -2.79
C ALA A 44 -5.00 -6.78 -2.89
N GLY A 45 -4.19 -7.43 -2.04
CA GLY A 45 -4.12 -8.88 -1.93
C GLY A 45 -5.44 -9.51 -1.47
N TYR A 46 -6.15 -8.85 -0.55
CA TYR A 46 -7.48 -9.28 -0.09
C TYR A 46 -8.54 -9.24 -1.21
N LEU A 47 -8.45 -8.30 -2.16
CA LEU A 47 -9.37 -8.24 -3.31
C LEU A 47 -9.21 -9.42 -4.29
N ASN A 48 -8.07 -10.13 -4.23
CA ASN A 48 -7.77 -11.33 -5.02
C ASN A 48 -8.07 -11.19 -6.53
N LEU A 49 -7.62 -10.09 -7.12
CA LEU A 49 -7.80 -9.78 -8.53
C LEU A 49 -6.69 -10.43 -9.38
N SER A 50 -7.04 -10.91 -10.57
CA SER A 50 -6.07 -11.50 -11.52
C SER A 50 -5.32 -10.48 -12.38
N ILE A 51 -5.78 -9.22 -12.42
CA ILE A 51 -5.12 -8.14 -13.16
C ILE A 51 -3.90 -7.61 -12.38
N PRO A 52 -2.81 -7.19 -13.03
CA PRO A 52 -1.69 -6.55 -12.36
C PRO A 52 -2.07 -5.24 -11.64
N GLN A 53 -1.46 -4.99 -10.48
CA GLN A 53 -1.77 -3.86 -9.61
C GLN A 53 -0.65 -2.80 -9.63
N GLY A 54 -1.01 -1.52 -9.55
CA GLY A 54 -0.04 -0.42 -9.64
C GLY A 54 0.57 -0.04 -8.30
N LEU A 55 1.38 -0.92 -7.68
CA LEU A 55 1.82 -0.79 -6.28
C LEU A 55 3.33 -0.54 -6.07
N GLY A 56 4.11 -0.25 -7.12
CA GLY A 56 5.57 -0.24 -7.05
C GLY A 56 6.26 1.03 -6.47
N THR A 57 5.52 2.02 -5.95
CA THR A 57 6.10 3.36 -5.70
C THR A 57 6.94 3.51 -4.43
N GLY A 58 6.88 2.57 -3.48
CA GLY A 58 7.55 2.70 -2.17
C GLY A 58 9.08 2.77 -2.25
N GLY A 59 9.67 2.19 -3.30
CA GLY A 59 11.12 2.22 -3.55
C GLY A 59 11.68 3.55 -4.07
N MET A 60 10.84 4.58 -4.26
CA MET A 60 11.27 5.86 -4.83
C MET A 60 11.90 6.81 -3.79
N TYR A 61 11.68 6.56 -2.50
CA TYR A 61 12.17 7.40 -1.42
C TYR A 61 13.47 6.86 -0.82
N VAL A 62 14.46 7.74 -0.65
CA VAL A 62 15.75 7.40 -0.01
C VAL A 62 15.68 7.37 1.51
N ASP A 63 14.72 8.10 2.08
CA ASP A 63 14.43 8.15 3.51
C ASP A 63 13.00 7.61 3.72
N ASN A 64 12.90 6.30 3.92
CA ASN A 64 11.63 5.58 4.01
C ASN A 64 11.68 4.55 5.15
N ILE A 65 10.51 4.23 5.68
CA ILE A 65 10.36 3.28 6.78
C ILE A 65 10.67 1.87 6.27
N ALA A 66 11.48 1.10 7.00
CA ALA A 66 11.75 -0.30 6.69
C ALA A 66 10.43 -1.09 6.66
N THR A 67 10.26 -2.00 5.69
CA THR A 67 8.99 -2.72 5.48
C THR A 67 9.23 -4.18 5.18
N PRO A 68 8.30 -5.08 5.58
CA PRO A 68 8.34 -6.48 5.19
C PRO A 68 7.89 -6.73 3.74
N LEU A 69 7.55 -5.68 2.98
CA LEU A 69 7.25 -5.79 1.55
C LEU A 69 8.52 -5.94 0.71
N VAL A 70 8.51 -6.89 -0.22
CA VAL A 70 9.60 -7.14 -1.17
C VAL A 70 9.04 -7.30 -2.58
N ILE A 71 9.68 -6.66 -3.54
CA ILE A 71 9.44 -6.92 -4.96
C ILE A 71 10.33 -8.09 -5.40
N GLN A 72 9.72 -9.12 -5.96
CA GLN A 72 10.41 -10.25 -6.59
C GLN A 72 9.88 -10.42 -8.01
N GLY A 73 10.68 -10.02 -9.01
CA GLY A 73 10.21 -9.90 -10.38
C GLY A 73 9.15 -8.80 -10.48
N GLU A 74 7.99 -9.16 -11.03
CA GLU A 74 6.79 -8.31 -11.15
C GLU A 74 5.85 -8.37 -9.93
N ASP A 75 6.13 -9.25 -8.96
CA ASP A 75 5.25 -9.50 -7.82
C ASP A 75 5.69 -8.77 -6.55
N LEU A 76 4.70 -8.30 -5.78
CA LEU A 76 4.89 -7.71 -4.46
C LEU A 76 4.52 -8.72 -3.37
N TRP A 77 5.50 -9.10 -2.55
CA TRP A 77 5.38 -10.13 -1.53
C TRP A 77 5.46 -9.54 -0.12
N LEU A 78 4.65 -10.08 0.79
CA LEU A 78 4.88 -9.94 2.22
C LEU A 78 5.85 -11.05 2.67
N ARG A 79 6.95 -10.67 3.31
CA ARG A 79 7.98 -11.61 3.77
C ARG A 79 8.13 -11.54 5.28
N ASP A 80 7.65 -12.57 5.98
CA ASP A 80 7.70 -12.66 7.44
C ASP A 80 9.13 -12.70 8.01
N THR A 81 10.12 -12.99 7.18
CA THR A 81 11.54 -12.92 7.54
C THR A 81 12.09 -11.49 7.64
N LEU A 82 11.35 -10.51 7.12
CA LEU A 82 11.66 -9.10 7.22
C LEU A 82 10.75 -8.46 8.26
N SER A 83 11.26 -7.44 8.93
CA SER A 83 10.53 -6.76 9.99
C SER A 83 10.60 -5.25 9.83
N TRP A 84 9.62 -4.60 10.42
CA TRP A 84 9.70 -3.17 10.71
C TRP A 84 10.91 -2.87 11.59
N ASP A 85 11.55 -1.72 11.39
CA ASP A 85 12.51 -1.17 12.33
C ASP A 85 11.77 -0.29 13.34
N SER A 86 11.57 -0.80 14.56
CA SER A 86 10.85 -0.06 15.60
C SER A 86 11.55 1.24 16.00
N GLN A 87 12.89 1.30 15.91
CA GLN A 87 13.65 2.49 16.30
C GLN A 87 13.45 3.66 15.32
N GLN A 88 13.13 3.36 14.06
CA GLN A 88 12.77 4.40 13.08
C GLN A 88 11.50 5.15 13.50
N PHE A 89 10.50 4.44 14.03
CA PHE A 89 9.26 5.08 14.50
C PHE A 89 9.52 6.00 15.69
N ASP A 90 10.32 5.54 16.66
CA ASP A 90 10.71 6.37 17.80
C ASP A 90 11.43 7.65 17.33
N SER A 91 12.33 7.53 16.36
CA SER A 91 13.07 8.68 15.81
C SER A 91 12.17 9.67 15.07
N ILE A 92 11.18 9.18 14.32
CA ILE A 92 10.22 10.01 13.59
C ILE A 92 9.30 10.78 14.56
N TYR A 93 8.80 10.11 15.61
CA TYR A 93 7.82 10.69 16.54
C TYR A 93 8.43 11.38 17.76
N ALA A 94 9.71 11.17 18.08
CA ALA A 94 10.42 11.86 19.15
C ALA A 94 10.93 13.25 18.73
N SER A 95 10.88 13.60 17.44
CA SER A 95 11.34 14.91 16.98
C SER A 95 10.33 16.00 17.40
N PRO A 96 10.72 16.98 18.22
CA PRO A 96 9.82 17.96 18.84
C PRO A 96 9.33 19.07 17.89
N SER A 97 9.39 18.85 16.57
CA SER A 97 9.02 19.84 15.54
C SER A 97 7.69 19.54 14.85
N LEU A 98 6.76 18.90 15.56
CA LEU A 98 5.32 19.06 15.37
C LEU A 98 4.73 19.74 16.60
#